data_AF-A0A2Z3UMG1-F1
#
_entry.id   AF-A0A2Z3UMG1-F1
#
_cell.length_a   1.000
_cell.length_b   1.000
_cell.length_c   1.000
_cell.angle_alpha   90.00
_cell.angle_beta   90.00
_cell.angle_gamma   90.00
#
_symmetry.space_group_name_H-M   'P 1'
#
loop_
_entity.id
_entity.type
_entity.pdbx_description
1 polymer ?
#
loop_
_entity_poly.entity_id
_entity_poly.type
_entity_poly.pdbx_seq_one_letter_code
_entity_poly.pdbx_strand_id
1 'polypeptide(L)'
;MVDFEERYGGLFYGMPGENGMDHGLEGEMEARETLYGWAFPAIVDGDWTWGVDVLEDGRVAMALSPPIPYQIINRSVEQRLESHALLAVVRSWPHRAFGLTVDTSEIPVIASDELPPVVPEATGPADLWWYDDETAVHLQLGSWWGDHDTWVLRCFAKRLEPLNKILAASRRAATGLPTMERDWCGLCGRRVRLEEICLWQPSAED
;
A
#
# COMPACT_ATOMS: atom_id res chain seq x y z
N MET A 1 4.64 23.45 -13.65
CA MET A 1 4.51 22.34 -14.61
C MET A 1 5.85 21.63 -14.71
N VAL A 2 6.92 22.33 -15.13
CA VAL A 2 8.31 21.84 -15.11
C VAL A 2 8.77 21.32 -13.73
N ASP A 3 8.47 22.04 -12.64
CA ASP A 3 8.90 21.63 -11.28
C ASP A 3 8.21 20.37 -10.72
N PHE A 4 7.08 19.95 -11.31
CA PHE A 4 6.38 18.72 -10.89
C PHE A 4 6.97 17.50 -11.62
N GLU A 5 7.18 17.63 -12.92
CA GLU A 5 7.78 16.58 -13.77
C GLU A 5 9.22 16.26 -13.35
N GLU A 6 10.03 17.25 -12.96
CA GLU A 6 11.39 17.03 -12.45
C GLU A 6 11.42 16.36 -11.07
N ARG A 7 10.34 16.45 -10.28
CA ARG A 7 10.29 15.92 -8.91
C ARG A 7 9.72 14.51 -8.82
N TYR A 8 8.87 14.13 -9.78
CA TYR A 8 8.11 12.88 -9.72
C TYR A 8 8.23 12.02 -10.99
N GLY A 9 8.73 12.56 -12.11
CA GLY A 9 9.01 11.81 -13.33
C GLY A 9 10.30 11.00 -13.20
N GLY A 10 10.27 9.73 -13.64
CA GLY A 10 11.49 8.95 -13.85
C GLY A 10 11.65 7.65 -13.05
N LEU A 11 10.58 6.91 -12.77
CA LEU A 11 10.67 5.53 -12.28
C LEU A 11 9.97 4.59 -13.27
N PHE A 12 10.72 4.09 -14.26
CA PHE A 12 10.24 3.22 -15.34
C PHE A 12 10.60 1.75 -15.10
N TYR A 13 9.60 0.85 -15.16
CA TYR A 13 9.76 -0.61 -15.16
C TYR A 13 8.59 -1.28 -15.91
N GLY A 14 8.78 -2.52 -16.37
CA GLY A 14 7.83 -3.23 -17.24
C GLY A 14 6.50 -3.55 -16.54
N MET A 15 5.39 -3.20 -17.20
CA MET A 15 4.03 -3.41 -16.70
C MET A 15 3.37 -4.59 -17.41
N PRO A 16 2.47 -5.34 -16.74
CA PRO A 16 1.66 -6.34 -17.41
C PRO A 16 0.58 -5.69 -18.29
N GLY A 17 0.87 -5.53 -19.58
CA GLY A 17 -0.08 -5.06 -20.61
C GLY A 17 -0.04 -3.56 -20.90
N GLU A 18 -0.83 -3.10 -21.87
CA GLU A 18 -0.96 -1.68 -22.24
C GLU A 18 -1.77 -0.94 -21.17
N ASN A 19 -1.14 -0.04 -20.41
CA ASN A 19 -1.83 0.82 -19.44
C ASN A 19 -1.63 2.34 -19.68
N GLY A 20 -0.99 2.69 -20.80
CA GLY A 20 -0.75 4.08 -21.20
C GLY A 20 0.42 4.78 -20.51
N MET A 21 1.12 4.15 -19.55
CA MET A 21 2.28 4.76 -18.89
C MET A 21 3.57 4.71 -19.74
N ASP A 22 3.62 3.89 -20.79
CA ASP A 22 4.76 3.78 -21.72
C ASP A 22 5.14 5.13 -22.36
N HIS A 23 4.16 6.03 -22.50
CA HIS A 23 4.36 7.37 -23.04
C HIS A 23 4.50 8.46 -21.96
N GLY A 24 4.02 8.22 -20.73
CA GLY A 24 3.96 9.22 -19.66
C GLY A 24 5.22 9.32 -18.80
N LEU A 25 6.01 8.23 -18.67
CA LEU A 25 7.24 8.26 -17.86
C LEU A 25 8.50 8.56 -18.69
N GLU A 26 8.46 8.28 -19.99
CA GLU A 26 9.58 8.43 -20.92
C GLU A 26 9.27 9.41 -22.10
N GLY A 27 8.11 10.09 -22.11
CA GLY A 27 7.62 10.92 -23.21
C GLY A 27 6.71 12.08 -22.80
N GLU A 28 5.93 12.64 -23.75
CA GLU A 28 4.98 13.72 -23.47
C GLU A 28 3.81 13.22 -22.61
N MET A 29 3.68 13.76 -21.38
CA MET A 29 2.58 13.44 -20.47
C MET A 29 1.28 14.09 -20.95
N GLU A 30 0.37 13.30 -21.52
CA GLU A 30 -0.97 13.78 -21.84
C GLU A 30 -1.90 13.64 -20.63
N ALA A 31 -2.38 14.77 -20.11
CA ALA A 31 -3.43 14.78 -19.11
C ALA A 31 -4.74 14.30 -19.72
N ARG A 32 -5.51 13.51 -18.96
CA ARG A 32 -6.83 12.99 -19.36
C ARG A 32 -7.88 13.31 -18.32
N GLU A 33 -9.11 13.50 -18.78
CA GLU A 33 -10.25 13.68 -17.88
C GLU A 33 -10.65 12.31 -17.27
N THR A 34 -10.79 12.27 -15.96
CA THR A 34 -11.20 11.09 -15.19
C THR A 34 -12.45 11.38 -14.35
N LEU A 35 -12.97 10.36 -13.67
CA LEU A 35 -14.08 10.50 -12.71
C LEU A 35 -13.81 11.48 -11.56
N TYR A 36 -12.54 11.82 -11.31
CA TYR A 36 -12.12 12.71 -10.22
C TYR A 36 -11.49 14.02 -10.70
N GLY A 37 -11.63 14.34 -11.99
CA GLY A 37 -11.02 15.51 -12.62
C GLY A 37 -9.86 15.14 -13.55
N TRP A 38 -9.08 16.14 -13.94
CA TRP A 38 -7.88 15.92 -14.77
C TRP A 38 -6.85 15.14 -13.98
N ALA A 39 -6.28 14.11 -14.62
CA ALA A 39 -5.19 13.33 -14.07
C ALA A 39 -4.17 13.03 -15.15
N PHE A 40 -2.95 12.72 -14.73
CA PHE A 40 -1.90 12.27 -15.63
C PHE A 40 -1.12 11.11 -15.01
N PRO A 41 -0.66 10.16 -15.85
CA PRO A 41 0.18 9.06 -15.41
C PRO A 41 1.51 9.59 -14.89
N ALA A 42 1.87 9.31 -13.62
CA ALA A 42 3.06 9.92 -13.02
C ALA A 42 3.90 8.99 -12.13
N ILE A 43 3.34 7.89 -11.61
CA ILE A 43 4.03 7.04 -10.63
C ILE A 43 3.89 5.55 -11.03
N VAL A 44 4.94 4.75 -10.83
CA VAL A 44 4.92 3.28 -10.92
C VAL A 44 5.35 2.70 -9.57
N ASP A 45 4.68 1.65 -9.10
CA ASP A 45 4.83 1.13 -7.73
C ASP A 45 5.59 -0.21 -7.64
N GLY A 46 6.77 -0.31 -8.25
CA GLY A 46 7.58 -1.53 -8.20
C GLY A 46 7.10 -2.66 -9.13
N ASP A 47 7.80 -3.79 -9.07
CA ASP A 47 7.61 -4.91 -10.00
C ASP A 47 6.18 -5.46 -9.92
N TRP A 48 5.48 -5.52 -11.06
CA TRP A 48 4.11 -6.03 -11.21
C TRP A 48 2.98 -5.13 -10.70
N THR A 49 3.21 -3.82 -10.63
CA THR A 49 2.15 -2.88 -10.23
C THR A 49 1.56 -2.10 -11.38
N TRP A 50 0.37 -1.58 -11.14
CA TRP A 50 -0.36 -0.74 -12.09
C TRP A 50 0.12 0.70 -11.98
N GLY A 51 0.07 1.40 -13.11
CA GLY A 51 0.34 2.84 -13.16
C GLY A 51 -0.54 3.61 -12.19
N VAL A 52 0.08 4.59 -11.56
CA VAL A 52 -0.54 5.46 -10.58
C VAL A 52 -0.61 6.88 -11.16
N ASP A 53 -1.84 7.37 -11.25
CA ASP A 53 -2.18 8.68 -11.79
C ASP A 53 -2.14 9.73 -10.68
N VAL A 54 -1.63 10.93 -11.00
CA VAL A 54 -1.72 12.10 -10.13
C VAL A 54 -2.84 13.00 -10.65
N LEU A 55 -3.75 13.37 -9.76
CA LEU A 55 -4.87 14.27 -10.03
C LEU A 55 -4.40 15.72 -9.98
N GLU A 56 -5.13 16.62 -10.63
CA GLU A 56 -4.88 18.08 -10.61
C GLU A 56 -4.83 18.68 -9.19
N ASP A 57 -5.52 18.05 -8.23
CA ASP A 57 -5.55 18.46 -6.83
C ASP A 57 -4.48 17.78 -5.96
N GLY A 58 -3.57 17.04 -6.58
CA GLY A 58 -2.43 16.39 -5.93
C GLY A 58 -2.74 15.03 -5.30
N ARG A 59 -4.01 14.59 -5.27
CA ARG A 59 -4.36 13.21 -4.89
C ARG A 59 -3.78 12.21 -5.89
N VAL A 60 -3.77 10.96 -5.49
CA VAL A 60 -3.23 9.88 -6.29
C VAL A 60 -4.26 8.77 -6.44
N ALA A 61 -4.44 8.27 -7.65
CA ALA A 61 -5.41 7.24 -7.99
C ALA A 61 -4.82 6.16 -8.90
N MET A 62 -5.53 5.04 -9.01
CA MET A 62 -5.10 3.90 -9.80
C MET A 62 -6.23 3.37 -10.68
N ALA A 63 -5.90 3.06 -11.93
CA ALA A 63 -6.78 2.43 -12.92
C ALA A 63 -6.26 1.01 -13.24
N LEU A 64 -7.11 0.00 -13.05
CA LEU A 64 -6.74 -1.43 -13.18
C LEU A 64 -7.29 -2.10 -14.45
N SER A 65 -7.73 -1.30 -15.45
CA SER A 65 -8.51 -1.69 -16.64
C SER A 65 -10.00 -1.94 -16.37
N PRO A 66 -10.91 -1.55 -17.29
CA PRO A 66 -12.33 -1.86 -17.17
C PRO A 66 -12.57 -3.37 -17.03
N PRO A 67 -13.51 -3.82 -16.16
CA PRO A 67 -14.52 -3.02 -15.47
C PRO A 67 -14.09 -2.51 -14.07
N ILE A 68 -12.81 -2.57 -13.72
CA ILE A 68 -12.36 -2.24 -12.36
C ILE A 68 -12.48 -0.73 -12.13
N PRO A 69 -13.16 -0.29 -11.06
CA PRO A 69 -13.35 1.14 -10.78
C PRO A 69 -12.02 1.87 -10.60
N TYR A 70 -11.98 3.09 -11.10
CA TYR A 70 -10.89 4.03 -10.82
C TYR A 70 -10.98 4.47 -9.35
N GLN A 71 -9.88 4.35 -8.60
CA GLN A 71 -9.90 4.50 -7.14
C GLN A 71 -8.80 5.45 -6.66
N ILE A 72 -9.15 6.37 -5.75
CA ILE A 72 -8.16 7.19 -5.04
C ILE A 72 -7.47 6.31 -3.98
N ILE A 73 -6.15 6.23 -4.06
CA ILE A 73 -5.34 5.40 -3.16
C ILE A 73 -4.59 6.25 -2.11
N ASN A 74 -4.13 7.45 -2.47
CA ASN A 74 -3.44 8.35 -1.56
C ASN A 74 -4.10 9.74 -1.60
N ARG A 75 -4.16 10.41 -0.45
CA ARG A 75 -4.74 11.76 -0.35
C ARG A 75 -3.81 12.84 -0.93
N SER A 76 -2.52 12.53 -1.06
CA SER A 76 -1.55 13.35 -1.77
C SER A 76 -0.32 12.53 -2.15
N VAL A 77 0.50 13.06 -3.05
CA VAL A 77 1.82 12.50 -3.38
C VAL A 77 2.74 12.49 -2.15
N GLU A 78 2.72 13.54 -1.33
CA GLU A 78 3.52 13.61 -0.10
C GLU A 78 3.14 12.48 0.87
N GLN A 79 1.84 12.22 1.08
CA GLN A 79 1.42 11.12 1.95
C GLN A 79 1.93 9.77 1.46
N ARG A 80 1.95 9.57 0.15
CA ARG A 80 2.50 8.35 -0.47
C ARG A 80 4.00 8.22 -0.20
N LEU A 81 4.77 9.30 -0.36
CA LEU A 81 6.20 9.32 -0.08
C LEU A 81 6.50 8.99 1.39
N GLU A 82 5.73 9.56 2.33
CA GLU A 82 5.86 9.28 3.76
C GLU A 82 5.54 7.81 4.09
N SER A 83 4.49 7.25 3.48
CA SER A 83 4.18 5.81 3.60
C SER A 83 5.32 4.92 3.10
N HIS A 84 5.88 5.24 1.94
CA HIS A 84 7.00 4.48 1.36
C HIS A 84 8.28 4.61 2.20
N ALA A 85 8.56 5.80 2.73
CA ALA A 85 9.69 6.03 3.63
C ALA A 85 9.53 5.19 4.90
N LEU A 86 8.34 5.16 5.50
CA LEU A 86 8.06 4.35 6.69
C LEU A 86 8.17 2.85 6.39
N LEU A 87 7.65 2.39 5.24
CA LEU A 87 7.83 1.01 4.79
C LEU A 87 9.31 0.64 4.63
N ALA A 88 10.13 1.53 4.06
CA ALA A 88 11.56 1.31 3.90
C ALA A 88 12.28 1.15 5.26
N VAL A 89 11.82 1.84 6.31
CA VAL A 89 12.33 1.72 7.68
C VAL A 89 11.98 0.35 8.29
N VAL A 90 10.73 -0.11 8.12
CA VAL A 90 10.22 -1.28 8.85
C VAL A 90 10.28 -2.60 8.07
N ARG A 91 10.46 -2.58 6.75
CA ARG A 91 10.41 -3.79 5.89
C ARG A 91 11.41 -4.89 6.27
N SER A 92 12.53 -4.50 6.89
CA SER A 92 13.57 -5.43 7.34
C SER A 92 13.29 -6.07 8.71
N TRP A 93 12.29 -5.56 9.43
CA TRP A 93 11.95 -6.07 10.76
C TRP A 93 11.19 -7.40 10.66
N PRO A 94 11.23 -8.25 11.71
CA PRO A 94 10.28 -9.35 11.85
C PRO A 94 8.84 -8.89 11.63
N HIS A 95 8.11 -9.60 10.77
CA HIS A 95 6.74 -9.21 10.41
C HIS A 95 5.82 -10.38 10.09
N ARG A 96 4.53 -10.09 10.08
CA ARG A 96 3.46 -11.03 9.72
C ARG A 96 2.29 -10.25 9.11
N ALA A 97 1.60 -10.87 8.15
CA ALA A 97 0.48 -10.26 7.46
C ALA A 97 -0.75 -11.15 7.44
N PHE A 98 -1.93 -10.54 7.46
CA PHE A 98 -3.21 -11.20 7.23
C PHE A 98 -4.10 -10.32 6.34
N GLY A 99 -4.98 -10.97 5.59
CA GLY A 99 -6.01 -10.34 4.79
C GLY A 99 -7.24 -10.01 5.63
N LEU A 100 -7.87 -8.88 5.32
CA LEU A 100 -9.16 -8.46 5.82
C LEU A 100 -10.06 -8.24 4.61
N THR A 101 -11.33 -8.63 4.66
CA THR A 101 -12.30 -8.30 3.60
C THR A 101 -13.42 -7.43 4.17
N VAL A 102 -13.80 -6.40 3.43
CA VAL A 102 -14.89 -5.47 3.77
C VAL A 102 -15.78 -5.25 2.55
N ASP A 103 -16.93 -4.61 2.75
CA ASP A 103 -17.78 -4.21 1.63
C ASP A 103 -17.04 -3.18 0.75
N THR A 104 -17.39 -3.15 -0.54
CA THR A 104 -16.71 -2.29 -1.52
C THR A 104 -16.73 -0.82 -1.10
N SER A 105 -15.59 -0.16 -1.24
CA SER A 105 -15.37 1.25 -0.86
C SER A 105 -15.43 1.53 0.65
N GLU A 106 -15.44 0.51 1.51
CA GLU A 106 -15.31 0.67 2.95
C GLU A 106 -13.84 0.66 3.39
N ILE A 107 -13.52 1.55 4.35
CA ILE A 107 -12.24 1.56 5.04
C ILE A 107 -12.40 0.77 6.35
N PRO A 108 -11.62 -0.31 6.57
CA PRO A 108 -11.70 -1.09 7.79
C PRO A 108 -11.41 -0.22 9.01
N VAL A 109 -12.31 -0.26 10.00
CA VAL A 109 -12.09 0.42 11.27
C VAL A 109 -11.22 -0.47 12.16
N ILE A 110 -9.92 -0.14 12.21
CA ILE A 110 -8.97 -0.77 13.12
C ILE A 110 -8.70 0.21 14.26
N ALA A 111 -9.37 0.02 15.39
CA ALA A 111 -9.22 0.84 16.58
C ALA A 111 -8.87 -0.03 17.79
N SER A 112 -7.71 0.20 18.39
CA SER A 112 -7.33 -0.38 19.68
C SER A 112 -6.29 0.51 20.33
N ASP A 113 -6.47 0.78 21.63
CA ASP A 113 -5.54 1.53 22.46
C ASP A 113 -4.19 0.80 22.66
N GLU A 114 -4.10 -0.45 22.21
CA GLU A 114 -2.89 -1.27 22.24
C GLU A 114 -2.07 -1.19 20.93
N LEU A 115 -2.58 -0.49 19.92
CA LEU A 115 -1.80 -0.18 18.71
C LEU A 115 -0.86 1.00 18.98
N PRO A 116 0.22 1.15 18.20
CA PRO A 116 1.06 2.33 18.26
C PRO A 116 0.25 3.58 17.87
N PRO A 117 0.75 4.79 18.13
CA PRO A 117 0.12 6.00 17.62
C PRO A 117 -0.04 5.99 16.10
N VAL A 118 -1.15 6.53 15.59
CA VAL A 118 -1.35 6.78 14.17
C VAL A 118 -0.25 7.72 13.66
N VAL A 119 0.23 7.50 12.43
CA VAL A 119 1.13 8.42 11.71
C VAL A 119 0.30 9.23 10.70
N PRO A 120 -0.14 10.45 11.03
CA PRO A 120 -1.06 11.19 10.19
C PRO A 120 -0.50 11.45 8.79
N GLU A 121 0.80 11.70 8.68
CA GLU A 121 1.49 12.08 7.44
C GLU A 121 1.50 10.93 6.43
N ALA A 122 1.71 9.69 6.90
CA ALA A 122 1.73 8.47 6.08
C ALA A 122 0.34 7.85 5.86
N THR A 123 -0.70 8.34 6.57
CA THR A 123 -2.06 7.76 6.54
C THR A 123 -2.95 8.45 5.50
N GLY A 124 -3.62 7.65 4.67
CA GLY A 124 -4.52 8.07 3.59
C GLY A 124 -5.63 7.06 3.29
N PRO A 125 -6.42 7.27 2.22
CA PRO A 125 -7.66 6.53 1.97
C PRO A 125 -7.49 5.03 1.77
N ALA A 126 -6.37 4.57 1.20
CA ALA A 126 -6.09 3.16 0.92
C ALA A 126 -4.82 2.64 1.63
N ASP A 127 -4.29 3.42 2.58
CA ASP A 127 -2.97 3.20 3.16
C ASP A 127 -2.88 3.83 4.56
N LEU A 128 -2.99 3.03 5.61
CA LEU A 128 -3.09 3.48 7.01
C LEU A 128 -1.89 2.99 7.83
N TRP A 129 -1.37 3.86 8.69
CA TRP A 129 -0.15 3.59 9.46
C TRP A 129 -0.26 3.92 10.94
N TRP A 130 0.29 3.03 11.76
CA TRP A 130 0.58 3.23 13.18
C TRP A 130 2.05 2.89 13.46
N TYR A 131 2.76 3.70 14.25
CA TYR A 131 4.19 3.54 14.51
C TYR A 131 4.65 4.14 15.86
N ASP A 132 5.57 3.46 16.57
CA ASP A 132 6.17 3.93 17.84
C ASP A 132 7.69 3.64 17.97
N ASP A 133 8.45 3.69 16.87
CA ASP A 133 9.88 3.34 16.76
C ASP A 133 10.24 1.88 17.07
N GLU A 134 9.43 1.12 17.80
CA GLU A 134 9.68 -0.29 18.14
C GLU A 134 8.76 -1.23 17.36
N THR A 135 7.55 -0.79 17.08
CA THR A 135 6.52 -1.54 16.38
C THR A 135 5.85 -0.69 15.31
N ALA A 136 5.30 -1.36 14.30
CA ALA A 136 4.52 -0.71 13.25
C ALA A 136 3.34 -1.59 12.85
N VAL A 137 2.22 -0.95 12.50
CA VAL A 137 1.09 -1.61 11.86
C VAL A 137 0.76 -0.85 10.58
N HIS A 138 0.62 -1.58 9.49
CA HIS A 138 0.33 -1.06 8.16
C HIS A 138 -0.92 -1.75 7.62
N LEU A 139 -1.94 -0.98 7.27
CA LEU A 139 -3.15 -1.50 6.64
C LEU A 139 -3.27 -0.89 5.24
N GLN A 140 -3.15 -1.73 4.22
CA GLN A 140 -3.15 -1.30 2.82
C GLN A 140 -4.27 -1.97 2.04
N LEU A 141 -4.96 -1.23 1.18
CA LEU A 141 -5.88 -1.82 0.22
C LEU A 141 -5.07 -2.68 -0.77
N GLY A 142 -5.38 -3.98 -0.82
CA GLY A 142 -4.72 -4.94 -1.71
C GLY A 142 -5.48 -5.13 -3.03
N SER A 143 -6.81 -5.18 -2.97
CA SER A 143 -7.66 -5.29 -4.16
C SER A 143 -9.04 -4.71 -3.90
N TRP A 144 -9.62 -4.05 -4.90
CA TRP A 144 -10.99 -3.53 -4.92
C TRP A 144 -11.77 -3.97 -6.17
N TRP A 145 -11.29 -5.04 -6.80
CA TRP A 145 -11.95 -5.67 -7.92
C TRP A 145 -12.67 -6.92 -7.43
N GLY A 146 -13.99 -6.97 -7.66
CA GLY A 146 -14.85 -8.06 -7.21
C GLY A 146 -16.00 -7.56 -6.33
N ASP A 147 -16.59 -8.46 -5.55
CA ASP A 147 -17.74 -8.17 -4.69
C ASP A 147 -17.36 -7.54 -3.35
N HIS A 148 -16.07 -7.55 -3.00
CA HIS A 148 -15.54 -7.08 -1.72
C HIS A 148 -14.15 -6.47 -1.89
N ASP A 149 -13.82 -5.51 -1.03
CA ASP A 149 -12.47 -4.96 -0.95
C ASP A 149 -11.63 -5.84 -0.02
N THR A 150 -10.43 -6.20 -0.48
CA THR A 150 -9.45 -6.94 0.32
C THR A 150 -8.33 -6.01 0.74
N TRP A 151 -8.11 -5.93 2.04
CA TRP A 151 -7.05 -5.19 2.67
C TRP A 151 -6.00 -6.13 3.25
N VAL A 152 -4.76 -5.65 3.34
CA VAL A 152 -3.63 -6.37 3.91
C VAL A 152 -3.17 -5.65 5.15
N LEU A 153 -3.36 -6.27 6.31
CA LEU A 153 -2.81 -5.80 7.57
C LEU A 153 -1.45 -6.46 7.80
N ARG A 154 -0.40 -5.65 7.96
CA ARG A 154 0.96 -6.08 8.27
C ARG A 154 1.36 -5.54 9.64
N CYS A 155 1.90 -6.41 10.47
CA CYS A 155 2.49 -6.05 11.76
C CYS A 155 4.00 -6.23 11.67
N PHE A 156 4.75 -5.25 12.16
CA PHE A 156 6.21 -5.24 12.21
C PHE A 156 6.66 -4.96 13.65
N ALA A 157 7.77 -5.56 14.05
CA ALA A 157 8.47 -5.13 15.26
C ALA A 157 9.94 -5.51 15.20
N LYS A 158 10.81 -4.68 15.80
CA LYS A 158 12.25 -4.97 15.91
C LYS A 158 12.57 -6.30 16.63
N ARG A 159 11.64 -6.78 17.48
CA ARG A 159 11.80 -7.98 18.32
C ARG A 159 10.53 -8.83 18.29
N LEU A 160 10.68 -10.14 18.52
CA LEU A 160 9.57 -11.11 18.45
C LEU A 160 8.50 -10.93 19.55
N GLU A 161 8.89 -10.55 20.76
CA GLU A 161 7.93 -10.38 21.86
C GLU A 161 6.96 -9.20 21.59
N PRO A 162 7.43 -7.98 21.23
CA PRO A 162 6.52 -6.92 20.76
C PRO A 162 5.69 -7.32 19.54
N LEU A 163 6.26 -8.09 18.59
CA LEU A 163 5.51 -8.56 17.42
C LEU A 163 4.29 -9.41 17.82
N ASN A 164 4.47 -10.34 18.76
CA ASN A 164 3.37 -11.19 19.22
C ASN A 164 2.28 -10.38 19.94
N LYS A 165 2.66 -9.36 20.71
CA LYS A 165 1.71 -8.45 21.37
C LYS A 165 0.90 -7.68 20.34
N ILE A 166 1.56 -7.08 19.34
CA ILE A 166 0.87 -6.27 18.34
C ILE A 166 0.02 -7.10 17.39
N LEU A 167 0.42 -8.33 17.09
CA LEU A 167 -0.42 -9.27 16.33
C LEU A 167 -1.71 -9.60 17.07
N ALA A 168 -1.63 -9.87 18.39
CA ALA A 168 -2.80 -10.13 19.20
C ALA A 168 -3.72 -8.90 19.29
N ALA A 169 -3.15 -7.71 19.47
CA ALA A 169 -3.89 -6.45 19.48
C ALA A 169 -4.58 -6.18 18.12
N SER A 170 -3.86 -6.37 17.02
CA SER A 170 -4.39 -6.16 15.66
C SER A 170 -5.51 -7.13 15.31
N ARG A 171 -5.40 -8.40 15.71
CA ARG A 171 -6.50 -9.38 15.56
C ARG A 171 -7.73 -8.99 16.39
N ARG A 172 -7.54 -8.48 17.61
CA ARG A 172 -8.64 -7.95 18.43
C ARG A 172 -9.28 -6.73 17.77
N ALA A 173 -8.47 -5.80 17.26
CA ALA A 173 -8.95 -4.59 16.60
C ALA A 173 -9.74 -4.89 15.31
N ALA A 174 -9.39 -5.98 14.61
CA ALA A 174 -10.10 -6.46 13.43
C ALA A 174 -11.27 -7.41 13.75
N THR A 175 -11.65 -7.58 15.03
CA THR A 175 -12.72 -8.50 15.41
C THR A 175 -14.04 -8.09 14.75
N GLY A 176 -14.66 -9.02 14.03
CA GLY A 176 -15.91 -8.77 13.29
C GLY A 176 -15.70 -8.64 11.77
N LEU A 177 -14.45 -8.48 11.32
CA LEU A 177 -14.11 -8.56 9.90
C LEU A 177 -13.75 -10.00 9.53
N PRO A 178 -14.17 -10.53 8.38
CA PRO A 178 -13.62 -11.77 7.85
C PRO A 178 -12.10 -11.60 7.66
N THR A 179 -11.33 -12.48 8.30
CA THR A 179 -9.87 -12.44 8.28
C THR A 179 -9.30 -13.73 7.72
N MET A 180 -8.20 -13.63 6.97
CA MET A 180 -7.50 -14.77 6.39
C MET A 180 -6.00 -14.62 6.63
N GLU A 181 -5.37 -15.59 7.27
CA GLU A 181 -3.91 -15.64 7.38
C GLU A 181 -3.29 -15.73 5.99
N ARG A 182 -2.26 -14.92 5.72
CA ARG A 182 -1.53 -15.00 4.45
C ARG A 182 -0.37 -15.97 4.58
N ASP A 183 -0.23 -16.85 3.59
CA ASP A 183 0.88 -17.79 3.45
C ASP A 183 1.96 -17.29 2.46
N TRP A 184 1.76 -16.10 1.89
CA TRP A 184 2.69 -15.39 1.02
C TRP A 184 3.04 -14.02 1.59
N CYS A 185 4.33 -13.73 1.69
CA CYS A 185 4.82 -12.39 2.04
C CYS A 185 5.15 -11.61 0.76
N GLY A 186 4.32 -10.61 0.46
CA GLY A 186 4.56 -9.70 -0.68
C GLY A 186 5.84 -8.86 -0.54
N LEU A 187 6.30 -8.57 0.68
CA LEU A 187 7.52 -7.78 0.91
C LEU A 187 8.81 -8.59 0.72
N CYS A 188 8.76 -9.91 0.96
CA CYS A 188 9.92 -10.78 0.86
C CYS A 188 9.86 -11.72 -0.36
N GLY A 189 8.82 -11.64 -1.18
CA GLY A 189 8.64 -12.48 -2.36
C GLY A 189 8.65 -13.99 -2.06
N ARG A 190 8.17 -14.43 -0.89
CA ARG A 190 8.27 -15.85 -0.48
C ARG A 190 7.05 -16.35 0.28
N ARG A 191 6.87 -17.68 0.27
CA ARG A 191 5.92 -18.35 1.15
C ARG A 191 6.41 -18.34 2.61
N VAL A 192 5.47 -18.15 3.53
CA VAL A 192 5.67 -18.17 4.98
C VAL A 192 4.56 -19.03 5.57
N ARG A 193 4.88 -20.09 6.32
CA ARG A 193 3.82 -20.95 6.89
C ARG A 193 2.95 -20.16 7.86
N LEU A 194 1.72 -20.62 8.09
CA LEU A 194 0.74 -19.88 8.90
C LEU A 194 1.21 -19.62 10.34
N GLU A 195 2.06 -20.51 10.87
CA GLU A 195 2.63 -20.41 12.22
C GLU A 195 3.98 -19.67 12.25
N GLU A 196 4.55 -19.32 11.09
CA GLU A 196 5.90 -18.76 10.99
C GLU A 196 5.87 -17.22 10.95
N ILE A 197 6.85 -16.61 11.63
CA ILE A 197 7.15 -15.20 11.50
C ILE A 197 8.01 -14.99 10.25
N CYS A 198 7.67 -14.00 9.44
CA CYS A 198 8.50 -13.62 8.33
C CYS A 198 9.70 -12.82 8.86
N LEU A 199 10.87 -13.43 8.80
CA LEU A 199 12.13 -12.72 8.93
C LEU A 199 12.53 -12.26 7.54
N TRP A 200 12.85 -10.97 7.40
CA TRP A 200 13.37 -10.44 6.16
C TRP A 200 14.66 -11.17 5.80
N GLN A 201 14.74 -11.60 4.55
CA GLN A 201 15.96 -12.10 3.93
C GLN A 201 16.08 -11.28 2.64
N PRO A 202 17.16 -10.51 2.46
CA PRO A 202 17.39 -9.90 1.16
C PRO A 202 17.42 -11.04 0.14
N SER A 203 16.78 -10.84 -1.00
CA SER A 203 17.03 -11.75 -2.11
C SER A 203 18.52 -11.64 -2.46
N ALA A 204 19.15 -12.71 -2.93
CA ALA A 204 20.57 -12.68 -3.27
C ALA A 204 20.91 -11.74 -4.45
N GLU A 205 19.92 -11.01 -4.94
CA GLU A 205 19.95 -10.16 -6.14
C GLU A 205 19.61 -8.68 -5.84
N ASP A 206 19.42 -8.29 -4.57
CA ASP A 206 19.27 -6.88 -4.13
C ASP A 206 20.61 -6.15 -3.91
#